data_AF-A0A7V6LT25-F1
#
_entry.id   AF-A0A7V6LT25-F1
#
_cell.length_a   1.000
_cell.length_b   1.000
_cell.length_c   1.000
_cell.angle_alpha   90.00
_cell.angle_beta   90.00
_cell.angle_gamma   90.00
#
_symmetry.space_group_name_H-M   'P 1'
#
loop_
_entity.id
_entity.type
_entity.pdbx_description
1 polymer ?
#
loop_
_entity_poly.entity_id
_entity_poly.type
_entity_poly.pdbx_seq_one_letter_code
_entity_poly.pdbx_strand_id
1 'polypeptide(L)'
;MNYLNLALLNKGLLTEELFLYDQRGTLSLSVKYDMTPIVSSLLSDIAFETKQPSLARTLAFEALVNASGSMSGRYIKRLIETNLVLGSEEVAHKYLDVLDETLFYRKWSAEYRQYANNNKMLLEHEELGPMIKSLGASNQLSGHDISIEVLIENVVANPDNKKGLEYIEAYLMLSKDLAAIRSFVENYYGTPVLKELPKSMQEAVIVYSENEPDYWTKYGVSEQVINNFMNFKQLVVQNRGNRNLPAMVQRSFGGTFWYFYMYKS
;
A
#
# COMPACT_ATOMS: atom_id res chain seq x y z
N MET A 1 -6.54 12.73 -0.32
CA MET A 1 -7.44 11.87 0.49
C MET A 1 -6.91 10.46 0.36
N ASN A 2 -6.26 9.93 1.40
CA ASN A 2 -5.40 8.73 1.37
C ASN A 2 -5.86 7.65 2.38
N TYR A 3 -6.55 8.06 3.45
CA TYR A 3 -7.06 7.15 4.50
C TYR A 3 -7.98 6.03 4.00
N LEU A 4 -8.73 6.25 2.90
CA LEU A 4 -9.56 5.22 2.29
C LEU A 4 -8.70 4.04 1.79
N ASN A 5 -7.68 4.33 0.99
CA ASN A 5 -6.79 3.32 0.45
C ASN A 5 -5.96 2.65 1.55
N LEU A 6 -5.54 3.40 2.58
CA LEU A 6 -4.91 2.82 3.77
C LEU A 6 -5.86 1.87 4.54
N ALA A 7 -7.15 2.19 4.62
CA ALA A 7 -8.14 1.33 5.27
C ALA A 7 -8.40 0.05 4.45
N LEU A 8 -8.47 0.15 3.11
CA LEU A 8 -8.57 -1.01 2.23
C LEU A 8 -7.32 -1.89 2.35
N LEU A 9 -6.13 -1.28 2.38
CA LEU A 9 -4.85 -1.99 2.56
C LEU A 9 -4.82 -2.78 3.86
N ASN A 10 -5.30 -2.18 4.96
CA ASN A 10 -5.39 -2.85 6.25
C ASN A 10 -6.39 -4.01 6.27
N LYS A 11 -7.38 -4.00 5.38
CA LYS A 11 -8.34 -5.10 5.22
C LYS A 11 -7.89 -6.15 4.20
N GLY A 12 -6.79 -5.92 3.48
CA GLY A 12 -6.35 -6.76 2.37
C GLY A 12 -7.29 -6.71 1.16
N LEU A 13 -7.87 -5.54 0.91
CA LEU A 13 -8.88 -5.32 -0.14
C LEU A 13 -8.46 -4.19 -1.12
N LEU A 14 -7.23 -3.66 -1.01
CA LEU A 14 -6.84 -2.48 -1.76
C LEU A 14 -6.89 -2.73 -3.26
N THR A 15 -6.25 -3.78 -3.75
CA THR A 15 -6.17 -4.05 -5.20
C THR A 15 -7.52 -4.50 -5.79
N GLU A 16 -8.34 -5.20 -5.01
CA GLU A 16 -9.64 -5.73 -5.42
C GLU A 16 -10.74 -4.65 -5.48
N GLU A 17 -10.75 -3.73 -4.51
CA GLU A 17 -11.77 -2.69 -4.42
C GLU A 17 -11.31 -1.32 -4.95
N LEU A 18 -10.07 -1.19 -5.43
CA LEU A 18 -9.43 0.08 -5.79
C LEU A 18 -10.34 1.00 -6.62
N PHE A 19 -10.96 0.44 -7.65
CA PHE A 19 -11.76 1.18 -8.62
C PHE A 19 -13.24 1.30 -8.24
N LEU A 20 -13.67 0.72 -7.13
CA LEU A 20 -15.00 1.00 -6.57
C LEU A 20 -15.11 2.42 -6.01
N TYR A 21 -13.97 3.10 -5.84
CA TYR A 21 -13.86 4.45 -5.30
C TYR A 21 -13.23 5.41 -6.32
N ASP A 22 -13.44 6.71 -6.12
CA ASP A 22 -12.87 7.74 -7.00
C ASP A 22 -11.36 7.89 -6.77
N GLN A 23 -10.57 7.44 -7.75
CA GLN A 23 -9.12 7.55 -7.74
C GLN A 23 -8.65 8.69 -8.66
N ARG A 24 -7.62 9.41 -8.22
CA ARG A 24 -6.97 10.56 -8.88
C ARG A 24 -5.48 10.28 -9.13
N GLY A 25 -5.21 9.20 -9.85
CA GLY A 25 -3.85 8.71 -10.08
C GLY A 25 -3.12 8.31 -8.80
N THR A 26 -1.80 8.19 -8.87
CA THR A 26 -0.94 7.69 -7.78
C THR A 26 -1.00 8.54 -6.51
N LEU A 27 -1.38 9.82 -6.63
CA LEU A 27 -1.58 10.73 -5.49
C LEU A 27 -2.72 10.30 -4.54
N SER A 28 -3.55 9.37 -4.99
CA SER A 28 -4.59 8.76 -4.15
C SER A 28 -4.02 7.75 -3.15
N LEU A 29 -2.85 7.17 -3.46
CA LEU A 29 -2.14 6.22 -2.59
C LEU A 29 -1.10 6.88 -1.71
N SER A 30 -0.35 7.85 -2.24
CA SER A 30 0.63 8.62 -1.48
C SER A 30 0.51 10.08 -1.84
N VAL A 31 0.29 10.91 -0.83
CA VAL A 31 0.30 12.36 -1.02
C VAL A 31 1.74 12.82 -1.21
N LYS A 32 1.94 13.86 -2.03
CA LYS A 32 3.27 14.47 -2.16
C LYS A 32 3.71 14.99 -0.80
N TYR A 33 4.92 14.60 -0.40
CA TYR A 33 5.56 15.10 0.81
C TYR A 33 5.65 16.64 0.81
N ASP A 34 5.22 17.26 1.91
CA ASP A 34 5.19 18.73 2.07
C ASP A 34 5.64 19.21 3.46
N MET A 35 6.25 18.33 4.27
CA MET A 35 6.70 18.58 5.65
C MET A 35 5.61 18.93 6.67
N THR A 36 4.33 18.92 6.29
CA THR A 36 3.27 19.21 7.24
C THR A 36 3.06 18.02 8.19
N PRO A 37 2.77 18.24 9.49
CA PRO A 37 2.58 17.15 10.44
C PRO A 37 1.53 16.14 10.01
N ILE A 38 0.49 16.58 9.29
CA ILE A 38 -0.59 15.71 8.79
C ILE A 38 -0.08 14.79 7.67
N VAL A 39 0.70 15.33 6.73
CA VAL A 39 1.26 14.55 5.62
C VAL A 39 2.31 13.58 6.14
N SER A 40 3.26 14.03 6.97
CA SER A 40 4.30 13.16 7.53
C SER A 40 3.70 12.07 8.42
N SER A 41 2.65 12.40 9.18
CA SER A 41 1.85 11.46 9.96
C SER A 41 1.22 10.35 9.11
N LEU A 42 0.66 10.70 7.96
CA LEU A 42 0.00 9.78 7.04
C LEU A 42 1.02 8.92 6.29
N LEU A 43 2.08 9.53 5.76
CA LEU A 43 3.16 8.80 5.09
C LEU A 43 3.87 7.84 6.05
N SER A 44 3.99 8.21 7.33
CA SER A 44 4.51 7.30 8.38
C SER A 44 3.63 6.06 8.54
N ASP A 45 2.30 6.20 8.49
CA ASP A 45 1.39 5.05 8.55
C ASP A 45 1.54 4.15 7.34
N ILE A 46 1.57 4.70 6.14
CA ILE A 46 1.72 3.90 4.91
C ILE A 46 3.08 3.19 4.91
N ALA A 47 4.15 3.88 5.31
CA ALA A 47 5.47 3.28 5.44
C ALA A 47 5.48 2.15 6.47
N PHE A 48 4.80 2.30 7.61
CA PHE A 48 4.69 1.26 8.61
C PHE A 48 3.92 0.04 8.08
N GLU A 49 2.76 0.26 7.48
CA GLU A 49 1.93 -0.82 6.92
C GLU A 49 2.59 -1.58 5.77
N THR A 50 3.45 -0.91 5.01
CA THR A 50 4.22 -1.51 3.89
C THR A 50 5.56 -2.10 4.33
N LYS A 51 5.81 -2.18 5.65
CA LYS A 51 7.03 -2.74 6.29
C LYS A 51 8.32 -1.95 5.98
N GLN A 52 8.25 -0.63 6.01
CA GLN A 52 9.38 0.30 5.87
C GLN A 52 9.62 1.07 7.19
N PRO A 53 10.15 0.42 8.25
CA PRO A 53 10.19 0.99 9.60
C PRO A 53 11.12 2.22 9.71
N SER A 54 12.22 2.23 8.96
CA SER A 54 13.15 3.37 8.93
C SER A 54 12.47 4.64 8.41
N LEU A 55 11.76 4.55 7.29
CA LEU A 55 10.98 5.66 6.73
C LEU A 55 9.85 6.08 7.69
N ALA A 56 9.12 5.10 8.23
CA ALA A 56 8.04 5.35 9.18
C ALA A 56 8.53 6.13 10.42
N ARG A 57 9.71 5.78 10.95
CA ARG A 57 10.37 6.47 12.07
C ARG A 57 10.72 7.91 11.73
N THR A 58 11.37 8.14 10.59
CA THR A 58 11.78 9.47 10.15
C THR A 58 10.57 10.41 10.02
N LEU A 59 9.52 9.95 9.37
CA LEU A 59 8.30 10.73 9.16
C LEU A 59 7.51 10.95 10.46
N ALA A 60 7.49 9.98 11.38
CA ALA A 60 6.87 10.15 12.69
C ALA A 60 7.62 11.18 13.56
N PHE A 61 8.95 11.16 13.52
CA PHE A 61 9.79 12.15 14.21
C PHE A 61 9.56 13.55 13.63
N GLU A 62 9.53 13.67 12.30
CA GLU A 62 9.25 14.93 11.63
C GLU A 62 7.85 15.47 11.99
N ALA A 63 6.83 14.61 11.99
CA ALA A 63 5.48 14.99 12.40
C ALA A 63 5.44 15.47 13.86
N LEU A 64 6.19 14.81 14.75
CA LEU A 64 6.29 15.19 16.16
C LEU A 64 6.92 16.58 16.35
N VAL A 65 8.01 16.88 15.64
CA VAL A 65 8.73 18.16 15.78
C VAL A 65 7.98 19.32 15.14
N ASN A 66 7.26 19.08 14.04
CA ASN A 66 6.52 20.13 13.33
C ASN A 66 5.09 20.36 13.87
N ALA A 67 4.58 19.50 14.76
CA ALA A 67 3.26 19.68 15.34
C ALA A 67 3.24 20.85 16.33
N SER A 68 2.46 21.89 16.02
CA SER A 68 2.22 23.01 16.93
C SER A 68 1.34 22.56 18.10
N GLY A 69 1.93 22.31 19.26
CA GLY A 69 1.23 21.85 20.47
C GLY A 69 1.86 20.57 21.03
N SER A 70 1.57 20.28 22.31
CA SER A 70 2.14 19.17 23.10
C SER A 70 2.41 17.90 22.29
N MET A 71 3.55 17.25 22.55
CA MET A 71 3.98 15.98 21.94
C MET A 71 2.81 14.99 21.83
N SER A 72 2.24 14.85 20.64
CA SER A 72 1.08 13.98 20.43
C SER A 72 1.49 12.53 20.71
N GLY A 73 0.75 11.88 21.62
CA GLY A 73 1.00 10.49 22.00
C GLY A 73 0.97 9.55 20.79
N ARG A 74 0.25 9.88 19.72
CA ARG A 74 0.25 9.12 18.45
C ARG A 74 1.66 9.00 17.87
N TYR A 75 2.39 10.11 17.75
CA TYR A 75 3.72 10.10 17.15
C TYR A 75 4.71 9.37 18.05
N ILE A 76 4.59 9.57 19.37
CA ILE A 76 5.42 8.87 20.35
C ILE A 76 5.21 7.35 20.28
N LYS A 77 3.96 6.88 20.17
CA LYS A 77 3.66 5.44 19.98
C LYS A 77 4.35 4.87 18.74
N ARG A 78 4.23 5.54 17.59
CA ARG A 78 4.90 5.11 16.36
C ARG A 78 6.43 5.12 16.49
N LEU A 79 6.99 6.10 17.20
CA LEU A 79 8.42 6.13 17.49
C LEU A 79 8.85 4.98 18.41
N ILE A 80 8.05 4.59 19.38
CA ILE A 80 8.30 3.40 20.21
C ILE A 80 8.29 2.15 19.34
N GLU A 81 7.21 1.91 18.58
CA GLU A 81 7.06 0.76 17.68
C GLU A 81 8.24 0.61 16.74
N THR A 82 8.60 1.69 16.02
CA THR A 82 9.67 1.66 15.03
C THR A 82 11.06 1.54 15.65
N ASN A 83 11.32 2.16 16.81
CA ASN A 83 12.61 1.95 17.49
C ASN A 83 12.74 0.55 18.07
N LEU A 84 11.67 -0.07 18.55
CA LEU A 84 11.68 -1.48 18.95
C LEU A 84 11.96 -2.40 17.75
N VAL A 85 11.29 -2.17 16.62
CA VAL A 85 11.53 -2.93 15.39
C VAL A 85 12.99 -2.80 14.94
N LEU A 86 13.55 -1.60 14.99
CA LEU A 86 14.92 -1.29 14.53
C LEU A 86 16.01 -1.62 15.58
N GLY A 87 15.69 -2.30 16.69
CA GLY A 87 16.67 -2.68 17.72
C GLY A 87 17.30 -1.48 18.44
N SER A 88 16.53 -0.41 18.61
CA SER A 88 16.92 0.81 19.34
C SER A 88 16.13 0.92 20.64
N GLU A 89 16.19 -0.12 21.48
CA GLU A 89 15.34 -0.26 22.68
C GLU A 89 15.57 0.88 23.69
N GLU A 90 16.81 1.34 23.85
CA GLU A 90 17.13 2.49 24.73
C GLU A 90 16.38 3.77 24.32
N VAL A 91 16.21 3.98 23.00
CA VAL A 91 15.46 5.12 22.47
C VAL A 91 13.97 4.92 22.70
N ALA A 92 13.47 3.70 22.50
CA ALA A 92 12.08 3.36 22.79
C ALA A 92 11.73 3.59 24.27
N HIS A 93 12.63 3.26 25.21
CA HIS A 93 12.44 3.53 26.63
C HIS A 93 12.28 5.02 26.94
N LYS A 94 13.07 5.90 26.33
CA LYS A 94 12.92 7.36 26.51
C LYS A 94 11.54 7.86 26.10
N TYR A 95 10.99 7.31 25.01
CA TYR A 95 9.64 7.65 24.57
C TYR A 95 8.55 7.03 25.46
N LEU A 96 8.76 5.83 26.00
CA LEU A 96 7.87 5.20 26.98
C LEU A 96 7.78 6.02 28.27
N ASP A 97 8.92 6.55 28.76
CA ASP A 97 8.96 7.41 29.95
C ASP A 97 8.09 8.67 29.76
N VAL A 98 8.05 9.23 28.55
CA VAL A 98 7.14 10.35 28.22
C VAL A 98 5.67 9.93 28.29
N LEU A 99 5.32 8.72 27.82
CA LEU A 99 3.92 8.24 27.84
C LEU A 99 3.45 7.82 29.24
N ASP A 100 4.34 7.42 30.13
CA ASP A 100 4.02 7.03 31.52
C ASP A 100 3.44 8.20 32.35
N GLU A 101 3.91 9.41 32.05
CA GLU A 101 3.43 10.67 32.64
C GLU A 101 2.03 11.09 32.13
N THR A 102 1.47 10.38 31.14
CA THR A 102 0.15 10.68 30.58
C THR A 102 -0.94 9.77 31.16
N LEU A 103 -2.15 10.32 31.35
CA LEU A 103 -3.28 9.55 31.89
C LEU A 103 -3.77 8.46 30.93
N PHE A 104 -3.89 8.78 29.63
CA PHE A 104 -4.53 7.88 28.66
C PHE A 104 -3.60 6.86 28.01
N TYR A 105 -2.28 7.04 28.08
CA TYR A 105 -1.32 6.12 27.44
C TYR A 105 -0.56 5.23 28.41
N ARG A 106 -0.63 5.46 29.72
CA ARG A 106 0.09 4.67 30.73
C ARG A 106 -0.11 3.17 30.61
N LYS A 107 -1.34 2.70 30.37
CA LYS A 107 -1.62 1.26 30.19
C LYS A 107 -0.89 0.69 28.96
N TRP A 108 -0.99 1.39 27.83
CA TRP A 108 -0.33 1.00 26.58
C TRP A 108 1.20 1.03 26.73
N SER A 109 1.73 2.05 27.42
CA SER A 109 3.16 2.17 27.72
C SER A 109 3.67 1.01 28.59
N ALA A 110 2.94 0.65 29.65
CA ALA A 110 3.30 -0.48 30.51
C ALA A 110 3.30 -1.83 29.76
N GLU A 111 2.44 -1.99 28.76
CA GLU A 111 2.46 -3.16 27.87
C GLU A 111 3.69 -3.14 26.96
N TYR A 112 3.93 -2.04 26.24
CA TYR A 112 5.07 -1.93 25.32
C TYR A 112 6.44 -1.97 26.02
N ARG A 113 6.49 -1.58 27.29
CA ARG A 113 7.69 -1.74 28.13
C ARG A 113 8.03 -3.22 28.36
N GLN A 114 7.07 -4.14 28.34
CA GLN A 114 7.34 -5.57 28.42
C GLN A 114 8.03 -6.07 27.14
N TYR A 115 7.58 -5.60 25.97
CA TYR A 115 8.25 -5.91 24.70
C TYR A 115 9.66 -5.31 24.63
N ALA A 116 9.84 -4.06 25.08
CA ALA A 116 11.14 -3.39 25.13
C ALA A 116 12.18 -4.12 26.02
N ASN A 117 11.71 -4.77 27.09
CA ASN A 117 12.57 -5.50 28.03
C ASN A 117 12.74 -6.98 27.67
N ASN A 118 12.03 -7.49 26.66
CA ASN A 118 12.01 -8.92 26.36
C ASN A 118 11.90 -9.18 24.84
N ASN A 119 13.06 -9.37 24.21
CA ASN A 119 13.16 -9.64 22.79
C ASN A 119 12.36 -10.87 22.33
N LYS A 120 12.21 -11.90 23.18
CA LYS A 120 11.40 -13.06 22.83
C LYS A 120 9.92 -12.67 22.68
N MET A 121 9.38 -11.91 23.64
CA MET A 121 8.01 -11.41 23.54
C MET A 121 7.83 -10.45 22.37
N LEU A 122 8.82 -9.59 22.09
CA LEU A 122 8.78 -8.69 20.94
C LEU A 122 8.72 -9.45 19.60
N LEU A 123 9.48 -10.54 19.45
CA LEU A 123 9.47 -11.38 18.25
C LEU A 123 8.16 -12.17 18.07
N GLU A 124 7.42 -12.40 19.16
CA GLU A 124 6.10 -13.04 19.18
C GLU A 124 4.95 -12.04 18.99
N HIS A 125 5.23 -10.72 19.01
CA HIS A 125 4.23 -9.68 18.77
C HIS A 125 3.63 -9.81 17.37
N GLU A 126 2.30 -9.77 17.28
CA GLU A 126 1.53 -10.01 16.05
C GLU A 126 1.96 -9.10 14.89
N GLU A 127 2.10 -7.79 15.14
CA GLU A 127 2.51 -6.82 14.12
C GLU A 127 4.03 -6.62 14.03
N LEU A 128 4.72 -6.35 15.16
CA LEU A 128 6.15 -6.00 15.16
C LEU A 128 7.06 -7.20 14.87
N GLY A 129 6.71 -8.41 15.32
CA GLY A 129 7.52 -9.61 15.12
C GLY A 129 7.76 -9.92 13.64
N PRO A 130 6.71 -9.99 12.79
CA PRO A 130 6.86 -10.12 11.35
C PRO A 130 7.67 -8.99 10.70
N MET A 131 7.57 -7.76 11.21
CA MET A 131 8.33 -6.62 10.72
C MET A 131 9.83 -6.78 11.01
N ILE A 132 10.19 -7.20 12.23
CA ILE A 132 11.59 -7.47 12.63
C ILE A 132 12.20 -8.58 11.75
N LYS A 133 11.46 -9.67 11.53
CA LYS A 133 11.91 -10.77 10.66
C LYS A 133 12.20 -10.31 9.23
N SER A 134 11.51 -9.26 8.76
CA SER A 134 11.69 -8.72 7.41
C SER A 134 12.90 -7.78 7.25
N LEU A 135 13.50 -7.30 8.35
CA LEU A 135 14.63 -6.36 8.29
C LEU A 135 15.89 -6.96 7.66
N GLY A 136 16.16 -8.25 7.91
CA GLY A 136 17.34 -8.95 7.36
C GLY A 136 17.35 -9.05 5.83
N ALA A 137 16.25 -8.69 5.18
CA ALA A 137 16.07 -8.68 3.73
C ALA A 137 16.33 -7.30 3.08
N SER A 138 16.44 -6.20 3.85
CA SER A 138 16.56 -4.84 3.29
C SER A 138 17.80 -4.10 3.80
N ASN A 139 18.71 -3.69 2.91
CA ASN A 139 19.93 -2.93 3.21
C ASN A 139 19.89 -1.52 2.61
N GLN A 140 18.82 -0.73 2.83
CA GLN A 140 18.68 0.55 2.12
C GLN A 140 18.35 1.76 3.01
N LEU A 141 19.02 2.86 2.67
CA LEU A 141 18.78 4.21 3.17
C LEU A 141 17.50 4.74 2.51
N SER A 142 16.50 5.06 3.33
CA SER A 142 15.22 5.59 2.84
C SER A 142 15.34 7.11 2.60
N GLY A 143 14.84 7.59 1.45
CA GLY A 143 14.50 9.01 1.27
C GLY A 143 13.28 9.40 2.11
N HIS A 144 12.58 10.49 1.76
CA HIS A 144 11.35 10.91 2.46
C HIS A 144 10.05 10.39 1.80
N ASP A 145 10.16 9.80 0.61
CA ASP A 145 9.05 9.23 -0.16
C ASP A 145 9.11 7.69 -0.18
N ILE A 146 7.95 7.06 -0.34
CA ILE A 146 7.87 5.63 -0.62
C ILE A 146 8.34 5.38 -2.06
N SER A 147 9.51 4.75 -2.21
CA SER A 147 9.97 4.26 -3.51
C SER A 147 9.32 2.91 -3.81
N ILE A 148 8.73 2.79 -4.98
CA ILE A 148 8.08 1.57 -5.43
C ILE A 148 9.12 0.51 -5.78
N GLU A 149 10.27 0.92 -6.31
CA GLU A 149 11.39 0.04 -6.61
C GLU A 149 11.91 -0.64 -5.34
N VAL A 150 12.14 0.15 -4.28
CA VAL A 150 12.55 -0.37 -2.97
C VAL A 150 11.49 -1.28 -2.38
N LEU A 151 10.20 -0.93 -2.55
CA LEU A 151 9.12 -1.77 -2.05
C LEU A 151 9.03 -3.10 -2.81
N ILE A 152 9.25 -3.11 -4.12
CA ILE A 152 9.34 -4.34 -4.93
C ILE A 152 10.47 -5.22 -4.42
N GLU A 153 11.67 -4.67 -4.21
CA GLU A 153 12.82 -5.42 -3.67
C GLU A 153 12.49 -6.03 -2.30
N ASN A 154 11.84 -5.26 -1.42
CA ASN A 154 11.42 -5.73 -0.10
C ASN A 154 10.40 -6.87 -0.17
N VAL A 155 9.43 -6.80 -1.09
CA VAL A 155 8.43 -7.87 -1.28
C VAL A 155 9.09 -9.10 -1.92
N VAL A 156 10.06 -8.94 -2.83
CA VAL A 156 10.83 -10.05 -3.40
C VAL A 156 11.63 -10.77 -2.32
N ALA A 157 12.29 -10.01 -1.45
CA ALA A 157 13.07 -10.57 -0.36
C ALA A 157 12.19 -11.12 0.79
N ASN A 158 10.95 -10.64 0.91
CA ASN A 158 9.95 -11.11 1.87
C ASN A 158 8.55 -11.21 1.24
N PRO A 159 8.22 -12.31 0.52
CA PRO A 159 6.93 -12.48 -0.14
C PRO A 159 5.71 -12.51 0.79
N ASP A 160 5.92 -12.68 2.11
CA ASP A 160 4.86 -12.59 3.11
C ASP A 160 4.42 -11.13 3.39
N ASN A 161 5.06 -10.13 2.78
CA ASN A 161 4.63 -8.73 2.82
C ASN A 161 3.44 -8.45 1.88
N LYS A 162 2.28 -9.02 2.19
CA LYS A 162 1.04 -8.86 1.40
C LYS A 162 0.60 -7.42 1.24
N LYS A 163 0.70 -6.60 2.29
CA LYS A 163 0.39 -5.16 2.22
C LYS A 163 1.36 -4.42 1.29
N GLY A 164 2.66 -4.76 1.33
CA GLY A 164 3.62 -4.24 0.36
C GLY A 164 3.23 -4.57 -1.08
N LEU A 165 2.83 -5.82 -1.35
CA LEU A 165 2.36 -6.26 -2.66
C LEU A 165 1.12 -5.48 -3.12
N GLU A 166 0.05 -5.44 -2.31
CA GLU A 166 -1.18 -4.71 -2.67
C GLU A 166 -0.92 -3.23 -2.95
N TYR A 167 0.00 -2.62 -2.20
CA TYR A 167 0.40 -1.24 -2.45
C TYR A 167 1.12 -1.06 -3.79
N ILE A 168 2.03 -1.97 -4.16
CA ILE A 168 2.71 -1.97 -5.47
C ILE A 168 1.69 -2.13 -6.59
N GLU A 169 0.82 -3.13 -6.50
CA GLU A 169 -0.20 -3.41 -7.50
C GLU A 169 -1.10 -2.18 -7.69
N ALA A 170 -1.64 -1.63 -6.61
CA ALA A 170 -2.46 -0.43 -6.68
C ALA A 170 -1.70 0.75 -7.30
N TYR A 171 -0.42 0.94 -6.96
CA TYR A 171 0.39 2.01 -7.55
C TYR A 171 0.53 1.84 -9.06
N LEU A 172 0.89 0.63 -9.52
CA LEU A 172 1.01 0.31 -10.94
C LEU A 172 -0.31 0.55 -11.69
N MET A 173 -1.43 0.14 -11.10
CA MET A 173 -2.74 0.33 -11.68
C MET A 173 -3.14 1.82 -11.76
N LEU A 174 -2.77 2.63 -10.78
CA LEU A 174 -3.05 4.07 -10.77
C LEU A 174 -2.09 4.90 -11.64
N SER A 175 -0.87 4.41 -11.89
CA SER A 175 0.10 5.09 -12.76
C SER A 175 -0.29 5.04 -14.23
N LYS A 176 -1.12 4.04 -14.61
CA LYS A 176 -1.50 3.73 -16.00
C LYS A 176 -0.33 3.39 -16.91
N ASP A 177 0.84 3.10 -16.35
CA ASP A 177 1.99 2.65 -17.12
C ASP A 177 1.84 1.17 -17.46
N LEU A 178 1.23 0.88 -18.62
CA LEU A 178 1.02 -0.48 -19.09
C LEU A 178 2.32 -1.26 -19.29
N ALA A 179 3.44 -0.58 -19.60
CA ALA A 179 4.73 -1.25 -19.75
C ALA A 179 5.27 -1.69 -18.39
N ALA A 180 5.16 -0.84 -17.36
CA ALA A 180 5.51 -1.20 -15.99
C ALA A 180 4.61 -2.32 -15.44
N ILE A 181 3.28 -2.24 -15.66
CA ILE A 181 2.35 -3.31 -15.26
C ILE A 181 2.73 -4.63 -15.94
N ARG A 182 2.94 -4.62 -17.26
CA ARG A 182 3.33 -5.82 -18.02
C ARG A 182 4.64 -6.40 -17.50
N SER A 183 5.67 -5.58 -17.32
CA SER A 183 6.97 -6.02 -16.79
C SER A 183 6.81 -6.68 -15.42
N PHE A 184 6.03 -6.08 -14.51
CA PHE A 184 5.77 -6.65 -13.19
C PHE A 184 5.07 -8.02 -13.28
N VAL A 185 4.01 -8.13 -14.10
CA VAL A 185 3.29 -9.39 -14.31
C VAL A 185 4.21 -10.47 -14.91
N GLU A 186 5.00 -10.14 -15.94
CA GLU A 186 5.90 -11.09 -16.61
C GLU A 186 7.01 -11.60 -15.70
N ASN A 187 7.50 -10.76 -14.76
CA ASN A 187 8.59 -11.12 -13.86
C ASN A 187 8.13 -11.90 -12.62
N TYR A 188 6.92 -11.63 -12.11
CA TYR A 188 6.52 -12.14 -10.80
C TYR A 188 5.33 -13.11 -10.81
N TYR A 189 4.53 -13.16 -11.88
CA TYR A 189 3.38 -14.07 -11.93
C TYR A 189 3.81 -15.54 -11.76
N GLY A 190 3.12 -16.27 -10.88
CA GLY A 190 3.40 -17.66 -10.54
C GLY A 190 4.57 -17.85 -9.57
N THR A 191 5.23 -16.77 -9.13
CA THR A 191 6.25 -16.82 -8.07
C THR A 191 5.60 -16.70 -6.69
N PRO A 192 6.33 -16.91 -5.58
CA PRO A 192 5.81 -16.65 -4.24
C PRO A 192 5.33 -15.21 -4.01
N VAL A 193 5.84 -14.23 -4.79
CA VAL A 193 5.46 -12.82 -4.72
C VAL A 193 4.06 -12.61 -5.28
N LEU A 194 3.80 -13.05 -6.52
CA LEU A 194 2.53 -12.85 -7.21
C LEU A 194 2.00 -14.19 -7.69
N LYS A 195 1.40 -14.95 -6.77
CA LYS A 195 0.89 -16.30 -7.05
C LYS A 195 -0.28 -16.27 -8.03
N GLU A 196 -1.17 -15.29 -7.87
CA GLU A 196 -2.38 -15.10 -8.68
C GLU A 196 -2.52 -13.62 -8.98
N LEU A 197 -3.16 -13.30 -10.11
CA LEU A 197 -3.45 -11.90 -10.45
C LEU A 197 -4.76 -11.46 -9.77
N PRO A 198 -4.75 -10.35 -9.03
CA PRO A 198 -5.99 -9.72 -8.58
C PRO A 198 -6.81 -9.25 -9.79
N LYS A 199 -8.11 -9.08 -9.59
CA LYS A 199 -9.07 -8.77 -10.66
C LYS A 199 -8.60 -7.59 -11.53
N SER A 200 -8.18 -6.50 -10.91
CA SER A 200 -7.78 -5.28 -11.60
C SER A 200 -6.53 -5.48 -12.48
N MET A 201 -5.59 -6.33 -12.06
CA MET A 201 -4.45 -6.69 -12.89
C MET A 201 -4.83 -7.62 -14.05
N GLN A 202 -5.77 -8.57 -13.85
CA GLN A 202 -6.33 -9.34 -14.97
C GLN A 202 -6.97 -8.41 -16.02
N GLU A 203 -7.68 -7.38 -15.57
CA GLU A 203 -8.24 -6.35 -16.45
C GLU A 203 -7.13 -5.61 -17.23
N ALA A 204 -5.98 -5.31 -16.61
CA ALA A 204 -4.84 -4.71 -17.30
C ALA A 204 -4.18 -5.66 -18.31
N VAL A 205 -4.05 -6.96 -18.01
CA VAL A 205 -3.55 -7.98 -18.96
C VAL A 205 -4.29 -7.86 -20.28
N ILE A 206 -5.62 -7.82 -20.23
CA ILE A 206 -6.43 -7.68 -21.43
C ILE A 206 -6.13 -6.38 -22.18
N VAL A 207 -5.94 -5.24 -21.48
CA VAL A 207 -5.70 -3.94 -22.14
C VAL A 207 -4.42 -3.94 -22.97
N TYR A 208 -3.30 -4.44 -22.42
CA TYR A 208 -2.01 -4.40 -23.13
C TYR A 208 -1.79 -5.59 -24.07
N SER A 209 -2.70 -6.58 -24.07
CA SER A 209 -2.64 -7.79 -24.91
C SER A 209 -3.98 -8.09 -25.60
N GLU A 210 -4.76 -7.07 -25.96
CA GLU A 210 -6.15 -7.22 -26.43
C GLU A 210 -6.31 -8.20 -27.61
N ASN A 211 -5.30 -8.29 -28.47
CA ASN A 211 -5.31 -9.13 -29.66
C ASN A 211 -4.60 -10.49 -29.48
N GLU A 212 -4.24 -10.86 -28.24
CA GLU A 212 -3.46 -12.05 -27.91
C GLU A 212 -4.18 -12.94 -26.85
N PRO A 213 -5.24 -13.68 -27.20
CA PRO A 213 -6.00 -14.49 -26.24
C PRO A 213 -5.17 -15.57 -25.52
N ASP A 214 -4.14 -16.09 -26.17
CA ASP A 214 -3.19 -17.03 -25.57
C ASP A 214 -2.44 -16.40 -24.39
N TYR A 215 -2.19 -15.08 -24.46
CA TYR A 215 -1.56 -14.31 -23.39
C TYR A 215 -2.48 -14.23 -22.18
N TRP A 216 -3.78 -14.05 -22.37
CA TRP A 216 -4.76 -14.02 -21.27
C TRP A 216 -4.78 -15.34 -20.51
N THR A 217 -4.77 -16.45 -21.26
CA THR A 217 -4.72 -17.80 -20.70
C THR A 217 -3.42 -18.04 -19.92
N LYS A 218 -2.28 -17.62 -20.49
CA LYS A 218 -0.96 -17.74 -19.86
C LYS A 218 -0.90 -17.09 -18.47
N TYR A 219 -1.53 -15.92 -18.30
CA TYR A 219 -1.53 -15.17 -17.04
C TYR A 219 -2.80 -15.35 -16.21
N GLY A 220 -3.58 -16.40 -16.47
CA GLY A 220 -4.70 -16.80 -15.62
C GLY A 220 -5.85 -15.80 -15.58
N VAL A 221 -6.08 -15.04 -16.66
CA VAL A 221 -7.25 -14.16 -16.76
C VAL A 221 -8.52 -15.01 -16.73
N SER A 222 -9.38 -14.75 -15.76
CA SER A 222 -10.60 -15.54 -15.56
C SER A 222 -11.64 -15.33 -16.67
N GLU A 223 -12.46 -16.35 -16.93
CA GLU A 223 -13.59 -16.25 -17.86
C GLU A 223 -14.55 -15.11 -17.51
N GLN A 224 -14.74 -14.84 -16.21
CA GLN A 224 -15.58 -13.73 -15.75
C GLN A 224 -15.02 -12.37 -16.21
N VAL A 225 -13.70 -12.16 -16.10
CA VAL A 225 -13.06 -10.92 -16.54
C VAL A 225 -13.10 -10.82 -18.07
N ILE A 226 -12.86 -11.92 -18.79
CA ILE A 226 -12.98 -11.96 -20.26
C ILE A 226 -14.40 -11.59 -20.71
N ASN A 227 -15.43 -12.22 -20.13
CA ASN A 227 -16.83 -11.94 -20.45
C ASN A 227 -17.20 -10.49 -20.13
N ASN A 228 -16.74 -9.95 -19.00
CA ASN A 228 -16.93 -8.55 -18.64
C ASN A 228 -16.28 -7.60 -19.67
N PHE A 229 -15.09 -7.94 -20.18
CA PHE A 229 -14.41 -7.14 -21.20
C PHE A 229 -15.17 -7.13 -22.52
N MET A 230 -15.67 -8.29 -22.94
CA MET A 230 -16.48 -8.41 -24.17
C MET A 230 -17.75 -7.56 -24.07
N ASN A 231 -18.43 -7.58 -22.92
CA ASN A 231 -19.59 -6.72 -22.65
C ASN A 231 -19.23 -5.23 -22.66
N PHE A 232 -18.08 -4.86 -22.07
CA PHE A 232 -17.56 -3.49 -22.10
C PHE A 232 -17.30 -3.02 -23.54
N LYS A 233 -16.59 -3.83 -24.33
CA LYS A 233 -16.28 -3.52 -25.74
C LYS A 233 -17.55 -3.39 -26.57
N GLN A 234 -18.51 -4.30 -26.39
CA GLN A 234 -19.80 -4.25 -27.06
C GLN A 234 -20.54 -2.94 -26.74
N LEU A 235 -20.62 -2.55 -25.46
CA LEU A 235 -21.26 -1.32 -25.03
C LEU A 235 -20.63 -0.09 -25.70
N VAL A 236 -19.30 -0.02 -25.72
CA VAL A 236 -18.53 1.10 -26.31
C VAL A 236 -18.72 1.17 -27.83
N VAL A 237 -18.67 0.02 -28.53
CA VAL A 237 -18.83 -0.03 -29.99
C VAL A 237 -20.25 0.34 -30.41
N GLN A 238 -21.27 -0.23 -29.75
CA GLN A 238 -22.68 0.03 -30.08
C GLN A 238 -23.10 1.49 -29.83
N ASN A 239 -22.44 2.17 -28.89
CA ASN A 239 -22.76 3.55 -28.51
C ASN A 239 -21.68 4.55 -28.94
N ARG A 240 -20.86 4.20 -29.95
CA ARG A 240 -19.84 5.10 -30.48
C ARG A 240 -20.50 6.40 -30.99
N GLY A 241 -20.01 7.54 -30.50
CA GLY A 241 -20.56 8.87 -30.84
C GLY A 241 -21.76 9.30 -29.98
N ASN A 242 -22.28 8.43 -29.11
CA ASN A 242 -23.30 8.80 -28.13
C ASN A 242 -22.67 9.68 -27.03
N ARG A 243 -23.18 10.91 -26.86
CA ARG A 243 -22.69 11.84 -25.83
C ARG A 243 -22.84 11.30 -24.40
N ASN A 244 -23.76 10.37 -24.17
CA ASN A 244 -23.98 9.74 -22.87
C ASN A 244 -23.12 8.49 -22.61
N LEU A 245 -22.26 8.08 -23.57
CA LEU A 245 -21.41 6.89 -23.44
C LEU A 245 -20.60 6.87 -22.13
N PRO A 246 -19.90 7.95 -21.71
CA PRO A 246 -19.14 7.93 -20.45
C PRO A 246 -20.00 7.58 -19.23
N ALA A 247 -21.23 8.11 -19.16
CA ALA A 247 -22.15 7.83 -18.06
C ALA A 247 -22.72 6.40 -18.12
N MET A 248 -22.91 5.85 -19.32
CA MET A 248 -23.33 4.45 -19.49
C MET A 248 -22.23 3.48 -19.05
N VAL A 249 -20.98 3.73 -19.48
CA VAL A 249 -19.82 2.92 -19.08
C VAL A 249 -19.59 3.04 -17.57
N GLN A 250 -19.69 4.24 -16.99
CA GLN A 250 -19.54 4.43 -15.54
C GLN A 250 -20.55 3.60 -14.73
N ARG A 251 -21.80 3.50 -15.18
CA ARG A 251 -22.83 2.73 -14.45
C ARG A 251 -22.55 1.24 -14.43
N SER A 252 -22.10 0.67 -15.55
CA SER A 252 -21.91 -0.77 -15.69
C SER A 252 -20.49 -1.24 -15.37
N PHE A 253 -19.50 -0.37 -15.55
CA PHE A 253 -18.07 -0.70 -15.50
C PHE A 253 -17.25 0.34 -14.71
N GLY A 254 -17.89 1.22 -13.94
CA GLY A 254 -17.17 2.23 -13.15
C GLY A 254 -16.14 1.65 -12.18
N GLY A 255 -16.38 0.42 -11.72
CA GLY A 255 -15.50 -0.36 -10.84
C GLY A 255 -14.40 -1.16 -11.53
N THR A 256 -14.05 -0.87 -12.80
CA THR A 256 -13.00 -1.57 -13.54
C THR A 256 -11.83 -0.67 -13.87
N PHE A 257 -10.66 -1.28 -14.04
CA PHE A 257 -9.48 -0.62 -14.58
C PHE A 257 -9.74 -0.03 -15.96
N TRP A 258 -10.54 -0.68 -16.81
CA TRP A 258 -10.85 -0.17 -18.16
C TRP A 258 -11.52 1.20 -18.11
N TYR A 259 -12.50 1.38 -17.22
CA TYR A 259 -13.15 2.68 -17.04
C TYR A 259 -12.16 3.72 -16.50
N PHE A 260 -11.39 3.36 -15.47
CA PHE A 260 -10.37 4.24 -14.92
C PHE A 260 -9.34 4.66 -15.99
N TYR A 261 -8.78 3.70 -16.72
CA TYR A 261 -7.77 3.89 -17.76
C TYR A 261 -8.27 4.82 -18.87
N MET A 262 -9.50 4.61 -19.37
CA MET A 262 -10.04 5.37 -20.50
C MET A 262 -10.63 6.73 -20.13
N TYR A 263 -11.24 6.89 -18.95
CA TYR A 263 -12.10 8.05 -18.64
C TYR A 263 -11.65 8.90 -17.46
N LYS A 264 -10.72 8.42 -16.62
CA LYS A 264 -10.17 9.21 -15.50
C LYS A 264 -8.83 9.84 -15.91
N SER A 265 -8.53 11.02 -15.39
CA SER A 265 -7.24 11.70 -15.59
C SER A 265 -6.47 11.73 -14.28
#